data_AF-A0A084A1W7-F1
#
_entry.id   AF-A0A084A1W7-F1
#
_cell.length_a   1.000
_cell.length_b   1.000
_cell.length_c   1.000
_cell.angle_alpha   90.00
_cell.angle_beta   90.00
_cell.angle_gamma   90.00
#
_symmetry.space_group_name_H-M   'P 1'
#
loop_
_entity.id
_entity.type
_entity.pdbx_description
1 polymer ?
#
loop_
_entity_poly.entity_id
_entity_poly.type
_entity_poly.pdbx_seq_one_letter_code
_entity_poly.pdbx_strand_id
1 'polypeptide(L)'
;MLSFLLLLFPKYIKVLENNTIHDYYSDPTKKTDRYIDIGLIDTNGNLDVIEAIVFRLPTSELSGSIMQAEKYLFHLSKWGVKGEKKLTTKYANDLPPGMKIRISNPKAIIIVGRDQIGGANMTDSQLLDFEIIKRKYANMMDIITYDDLLRRLNNTIIALGS
;
A
#
# COMPACT_ATOMS: atom_id res chain seq x y z
N MET A 1 -0.17 15.45 -2.73
CA MET A 1 1.23 15.68 -2.27
C MET A 1 2.06 14.38 -2.30
N LEU A 2 1.48 13.25 -2.72
CA LEU A 2 2.11 11.92 -2.65
C LEU A 2 2.72 11.42 -3.98
N SER A 3 2.85 12.25 -5.00
CA SER A 3 3.33 11.84 -6.34
C SER A 3 4.75 11.25 -6.34
N PHE A 4 5.57 11.56 -5.34
CA PHE A 4 6.90 10.98 -5.18
C PHE A 4 6.87 9.45 -5.01
N LEU A 5 5.75 8.87 -4.54
CA LEU A 5 5.57 7.42 -4.48
C LEU A 5 5.68 6.77 -5.86
N LEU A 6 5.33 7.47 -6.94
CA LEU A 6 5.47 6.95 -8.31
C LEU A 6 6.93 6.81 -8.73
N LEU A 7 7.84 7.62 -8.15
CA LEU A 7 9.29 7.46 -8.34
C LEU A 7 9.85 6.25 -7.59
N LEU A 8 9.29 5.98 -6.41
CA LEU A 8 9.69 4.86 -5.55
C LEU A 8 9.15 3.52 -6.04
N PHE A 9 8.03 3.55 -6.75
CA PHE A 9 7.34 2.38 -7.25
C PHE A 9 6.97 2.60 -8.73
N PRO A 10 7.94 2.41 -9.65
CA PRO A 10 7.81 2.83 -11.06
C PRO A 10 6.74 2.07 -11.85
N LYS A 11 6.20 0.97 -11.30
CA LYS A 11 5.07 0.26 -11.92
C LYS A 11 3.75 1.03 -11.80
N TYR A 12 3.66 2.03 -10.91
CA TYR A 12 2.45 2.81 -10.71
C TYR A 12 2.49 4.13 -11.44
N ILE A 13 1.31 4.58 -11.90
CA ILE A 13 1.14 5.80 -12.69
C ILE A 13 0.22 6.82 -12.03
N LYS A 14 -0.55 6.41 -11.02
CA LYS A 14 -1.46 7.31 -10.29
C LYS A 14 -1.54 6.94 -8.82
N VAL A 15 -1.45 7.97 -7.99
CA VAL A 15 -1.78 7.91 -6.57
C VAL A 15 -3.20 8.40 -6.37
N LEU A 16 -3.97 7.66 -5.58
CA LEU A 16 -5.34 7.97 -5.22
C LEU A 16 -5.39 8.29 -3.73
N GLU A 17 -5.62 9.55 -3.38
CA GLU A 17 -5.75 10.02 -2.00
C GLU A 17 -7.23 9.91 -1.55
N ASN A 18 -7.49 9.61 -0.28
CA ASN A 18 -8.84 9.54 0.31
C ASN A 18 -9.80 8.58 -0.42
N ASN A 19 -9.35 7.35 -0.67
CA ASN A 19 -10.20 6.33 -1.28
C ASN A 19 -11.10 5.66 -0.24
N THR A 20 -12.40 5.86 -0.41
CA THR A 20 -13.40 5.13 0.37
C THR A 20 -13.65 3.76 -0.24
N ILE A 21 -13.41 2.70 0.54
CA ILE A 21 -13.91 1.36 0.26
C ILE A 21 -15.17 1.08 1.07
N HIS A 22 -15.99 0.20 0.53
CA HIS A 22 -17.29 -0.11 1.09
C HIS A 22 -17.24 -1.40 1.88
N ASP A 23 -17.47 -1.27 3.18
CA ASP A 23 -17.63 -2.36 4.12
C ASP A 23 -19.12 -2.65 4.29
N TYR A 24 -19.52 -3.87 3.94
CA TYR A 24 -20.91 -4.35 4.04
C TYR A 24 -21.08 -5.37 5.17
N TYR A 25 -20.05 -5.60 5.98
CA TYR A 25 -19.98 -6.73 6.92
C TYR A 25 -19.89 -6.30 8.37
N SER A 26 -19.24 -5.18 8.67
CA SER A 26 -19.14 -4.70 10.07
C SER A 26 -20.49 -4.31 10.66
N ASP A 27 -21.43 -3.91 9.80
CA ASP A 27 -22.83 -3.71 10.16
C ASP A 27 -23.70 -4.28 9.03
N PRO A 28 -24.42 -5.40 9.26
CA PRO A 28 -25.28 -6.00 8.24
C PRO A 28 -26.42 -5.09 7.80
N THR A 29 -26.75 -4.07 8.60
CA THR A 29 -27.88 -3.17 8.36
C THR A 29 -27.48 -1.95 7.53
N LYS A 30 -26.18 -1.62 7.45
CA LYS A 30 -25.73 -0.43 6.73
C LYS A 30 -24.34 -0.57 6.12
N LYS A 31 -24.19 0.07 4.96
CA LYS A 31 -22.90 0.28 4.33
C LYS A 31 -22.04 1.20 5.21
N THR A 32 -20.88 0.71 5.62
CA THR A 32 -19.87 1.49 6.34
C THR A 32 -18.76 1.90 5.38
N ASP A 33 -18.34 3.15 5.45
CA ASP A 33 -17.22 3.66 4.67
C ASP A 33 -15.92 3.44 5.45
N ARG A 34 -14.97 2.75 4.81
CA ARG A 34 -13.60 2.57 5.30
C ARG A 34 -12.69 3.40 4.40
N TYR A 35 -11.65 3.97 4.99
CA TYR A 35 -10.70 4.81 4.28
C TYR A 35 -9.41 4.03 4.13
N ILE A 36 -8.99 3.85 2.88
CA ILE A 36 -7.61 3.45 2.57
C ILE A 36 -6.78 4.73 2.62
N ASP A 37 -5.62 4.67 3.28
CA ASP A 37 -4.67 5.78 3.31
C ASP A 37 -4.32 6.23 1.88
N ILE A 38 -3.84 5.28 1.06
CA ILE A 38 -3.38 5.54 -0.30
C ILE A 38 -3.74 4.36 -1.22
N GLY A 39 -4.37 4.65 -2.35
CA GLY A 39 -4.48 3.71 -3.47
C GLY A 39 -3.45 3.99 -4.55
N LEU A 40 -2.98 2.96 -5.23
CA LEU A 40 -2.04 3.07 -6.35
C LEU A 40 -2.60 2.35 -7.58
N ILE A 41 -2.58 3.01 -8.73
CA ILE A 41 -2.96 2.40 -10.01
C ILE A 41 -1.71 2.08 -10.81
N ASP A 42 -1.56 0.80 -11.18
CA ASP A 42 -0.45 0.34 -12.00
C ASP A 42 -0.63 0.67 -13.49
N THR A 43 0.41 0.47 -14.29
CA THR A 43 0.37 0.71 -15.75
C THR A 43 -0.71 -0.08 -16.48
N ASN A 44 -1.24 -1.15 -15.90
CA ASN A 44 -2.29 -2.00 -16.44
C ASN A 44 -3.69 -1.68 -15.88
N GLY A 45 -3.79 -0.66 -15.01
CA GLY A 45 -5.03 -0.25 -14.36
C GLY A 45 -5.37 -1.00 -13.07
N ASN A 46 -4.50 -1.88 -12.56
CA ASN A 46 -4.78 -2.61 -11.32
C ASN A 46 -4.59 -1.70 -10.10
N LEU A 47 -5.50 -1.83 -9.14
CA LEU A 47 -5.47 -1.12 -7.87
C LEU A 47 -4.72 -1.93 -6.81
N ASP A 48 -3.68 -1.33 -6.26
CA ASP A 48 -3.02 -1.75 -5.02
C ASP A 48 -3.22 -0.69 -3.93
N VAL A 49 -2.85 -1.00 -2.69
CA VAL A 49 -3.02 -0.09 -1.54
C VAL A 49 -1.72 0.06 -0.75
N ILE A 50 -1.53 1.21 -0.11
CA ILE A 50 -0.52 1.40 0.93
C ILE A 50 -1.21 1.61 2.27
N GLU A 51 -0.67 0.98 3.31
CA GLU A 51 -0.86 1.29 4.72
C GLU A 51 0.46 1.89 5.24
N ALA A 52 0.44 3.10 5.80
CA ALA A 52 1.67 3.79 6.21
C ALA A 52 1.73 4.04 7.73
N ILE A 53 2.74 3.46 8.39
CA ILE A 53 3.04 3.69 9.81
C ILE A 53 4.26 4.62 9.91
N VAL A 54 4.01 5.93 10.03
CA VAL A 54 5.08 6.94 9.91
C VAL A 54 6.00 6.99 11.15
N PHE A 55 5.59 6.48 12.31
CA PHE A 55 6.25 6.81 13.60
C PHE A 55 6.66 5.63 14.50
N ARG A 56 6.31 4.38 14.20
CA ARG A 56 6.40 3.29 15.20
C ARG A 56 7.23 2.10 14.73
N LEU A 57 7.86 1.47 15.72
CA LEU A 57 8.87 0.42 15.57
C LEU A 57 8.30 -0.83 14.87
N PRO A 58 9.13 -1.57 14.11
CA PRO A 58 8.67 -2.61 13.19
C PRO A 58 8.05 -3.86 13.82
N THR A 59 8.11 -4.08 15.14
CA THR A 59 7.66 -5.36 15.73
C THR A 59 6.35 -5.28 16.52
N SER A 60 6.11 -4.26 17.35
CA SER A 60 4.93 -4.25 18.24
C SER A 60 3.62 -3.92 17.53
N GLU A 61 3.65 -3.20 16.40
CA GLU A 61 2.43 -2.75 15.70
C GLU A 61 2.26 -3.30 14.28
N LEU A 62 3.26 -4.01 13.77
CA LEU A 62 3.21 -4.58 12.42
C LEU A 62 2.05 -5.57 12.26
N SER A 63 1.70 -6.33 13.30
CA SER A 63 0.52 -7.21 13.27
C SER A 63 -0.79 -6.46 13.06
N GLY A 64 -0.93 -5.27 13.67
CA GLY A 64 -2.09 -4.39 13.48
C GLY A 64 -2.20 -3.89 12.04
N SER A 65 -1.10 -3.44 11.46
CA SER A 65 -1.08 -2.96 10.08
C SER A 65 -1.20 -4.08 9.05
N ILE A 66 -0.67 -5.27 9.33
CA ILE A 66 -0.95 -6.47 8.53
C ILE A 66 -2.45 -6.75 8.55
N MET A 67 -3.08 -6.77 9.73
CA MET A 67 -4.52 -6.98 9.84
C MET A 67 -5.34 -5.89 9.14
N GLN A 68 -4.88 -4.64 9.17
CA GLN A 68 -5.53 -3.53 8.47
C GLN A 68 -5.41 -3.67 6.95
N ALA A 69 -4.21 -3.97 6.45
CA ALA A 69 -3.97 -4.27 5.05
C ALA A 69 -4.83 -5.46 4.57
N GLU A 70 -4.89 -6.55 5.34
CA GLU A 70 -5.76 -7.70 5.04
C GLU A 70 -7.24 -7.31 4.94
N LYS A 71 -7.73 -6.45 5.86
CA LYS A 71 -9.10 -5.91 5.79
C LYS A 71 -9.33 -5.12 4.50
N TYR A 72 -8.38 -4.29 4.09
CA TYR A 72 -8.48 -3.55 2.83
C TYR A 72 -8.53 -4.47 1.62
N LEU A 73 -7.63 -5.45 1.54
CA LEU A 73 -7.61 -6.44 0.45
C LEU A 73 -8.91 -7.24 0.39
N PHE A 74 -9.43 -7.63 1.55
CA PHE A 74 -10.72 -8.31 1.67
C PHE A 74 -11.87 -7.44 1.13
N HIS A 75 -12.00 -6.20 1.60
CA HIS A 75 -13.09 -5.32 1.17
C HIS A 75 -12.99 -4.91 -0.29
N LEU A 76 -11.78 -4.68 -0.81
CA LEU A 76 -11.56 -4.44 -2.23
C LEU A 76 -12.02 -5.62 -3.08
N SER A 77 -11.57 -6.83 -2.73
CA SER A 77 -11.94 -8.06 -3.45
C SER A 77 -13.46 -8.28 -3.44
N LYS A 78 -14.15 -7.94 -2.35
CA LYS A 78 -15.61 -8.01 -2.28
C LYS A 78 -16.32 -6.90 -3.04
N TRP A 79 -15.72 -5.72 -3.13
CA TRP A 79 -16.30 -4.61 -3.87
C TRP A 79 -16.31 -4.88 -5.38
N GLY A 80 -15.25 -5.53 -5.89
CA GLY A 80 -15.16 -6.11 -7.22
C GLY A 80 -15.58 -5.15 -8.34
N VAL A 81 -16.32 -5.68 -9.33
CA VAL A 81 -16.75 -4.94 -10.53
C VAL A 81 -17.53 -3.65 -10.22
N LYS A 82 -18.28 -3.62 -9.11
CA LYS A 82 -19.00 -2.40 -8.68
C LYS A 82 -18.02 -1.30 -8.28
N GLY A 83 -16.93 -1.67 -7.59
CA GLY A 83 -15.85 -0.75 -7.24
C GLY A 83 -15.06 -0.28 -8.44
N GLU A 84 -14.70 -1.21 -9.32
CA GLU A 84 -14.01 -0.90 -10.59
C GLU A 84 -14.74 0.17 -11.39
N LYS A 85 -16.06 0.01 -11.60
CA LYS A 85 -16.89 0.99 -12.31
C LYS A 85 -16.88 2.34 -11.60
N LYS A 86 -17.10 2.36 -10.28
CA LYS A 86 -17.17 3.61 -9.50
C LYS A 86 -15.83 4.36 -9.55
N LEU A 87 -14.71 3.67 -9.33
CA LEU A 87 -13.38 4.25 -9.35
C LEU A 87 -13.01 4.73 -10.75
N THR A 88 -13.30 3.94 -11.79
CA THR A 88 -13.04 4.32 -13.19
C THR A 88 -13.78 5.61 -13.56
N THR A 89 -15.06 5.73 -13.20
CA THR A 89 -15.81 6.98 -13.44
C THR A 89 -15.25 8.15 -12.63
N LYS A 90 -14.91 7.92 -11.36
CA LYS A 90 -14.38 8.98 -10.48
C LYS A 90 -13.06 9.56 -10.99
N TYR A 91 -12.17 8.71 -11.52
CA TYR A 91 -10.80 9.08 -11.92
C TYR A 91 -10.60 9.11 -13.45
N ALA A 92 -11.68 9.18 -14.24
CA ALA A 92 -11.59 9.10 -15.70
C ALA A 92 -10.69 10.20 -16.32
N ASN A 93 -10.72 11.41 -15.78
CA ASN A 93 -9.92 12.55 -16.27
C ASN A 93 -8.45 12.48 -15.81
N ASP A 94 -8.15 11.61 -14.85
CA ASP A 94 -6.83 11.44 -14.25
C ASP A 94 -6.04 10.28 -14.87
N LEU A 95 -6.68 9.46 -15.70
CA LEU A 95 -6.13 8.23 -16.25
C LEU A 95 -5.93 8.34 -17.76
N PRO A 96 -5.01 7.53 -18.34
CA PRO A 96 -4.88 7.42 -19.79
C PRO A 96 -6.22 7.11 -20.48
N PRO A 97 -6.48 7.66 -21.67
CA PRO A 97 -7.73 7.42 -22.40
C PRO A 97 -8.01 5.92 -22.57
N GLY A 98 -9.22 5.50 -22.21
CA GLY A 98 -9.67 4.11 -22.33
C GLY A 98 -9.20 3.16 -21.22
N MET A 99 -8.35 3.62 -20.29
CA MET A 99 -7.94 2.82 -19.13
C MET A 99 -9.11 2.60 -18.16
N LYS A 100 -9.19 1.40 -17.59
CA LYS A 100 -10.17 1.03 -16.56
C LYS A 100 -9.45 0.59 -15.30
N ILE A 101 -9.95 1.01 -14.15
CA ILE A 101 -9.45 0.53 -12.86
C ILE A 101 -9.96 -0.90 -12.63
N ARG A 102 -9.06 -1.79 -12.21
CA ARG A 102 -9.32 -3.19 -11.93
C ARG A 102 -8.97 -3.52 -10.49
N ILE A 103 -9.77 -4.37 -9.85
CA ILE A 103 -9.51 -4.92 -8.52
C ILE A 103 -9.20 -6.42 -8.70
N SER A 104 -8.14 -6.70 -9.45
CA SER A 104 -7.69 -8.05 -9.80
C SER A 104 -6.58 -8.49 -8.86
N ASN A 105 -6.95 -9.20 -7.78
CA ASN A 105 -6.01 -9.67 -6.74
C ASN A 105 -5.10 -8.52 -6.22
N PRO A 106 -5.69 -7.48 -5.61
CA PRO A 106 -4.94 -6.33 -5.13
C PRO A 106 -3.85 -6.73 -4.15
N LYS A 107 -2.71 -6.04 -4.19
CA LYS A 107 -1.65 -6.17 -3.19
C LYS A 107 -1.63 -4.98 -2.25
N ALA A 108 -1.14 -5.22 -1.04
CA ALA A 108 -0.86 -4.15 -0.10
C ALA A 108 0.63 -3.84 -0.03
N ILE A 109 0.96 -2.62 0.35
CA ILE A 109 2.31 -2.21 0.72
C ILE A 109 2.20 -1.66 2.13
N ILE A 110 2.99 -2.19 3.05
CA ILE A 110 3.10 -1.66 4.40
C ILE A 110 4.41 -0.91 4.49
N ILE A 111 4.33 0.39 4.74
CA ILE A 111 5.50 1.23 5.03
C ILE A 111 5.61 1.32 6.56
N VAL A 112 6.53 0.57 7.13
CA VAL A 112 6.88 0.65 8.56
C VAL A 112 7.86 1.80 8.82
N GLY A 113 8.00 2.19 10.09
CA GLY A 113 8.91 3.24 10.52
C GLY A 113 10.39 2.92 10.28
N ARG A 114 11.28 3.59 11.01
CA ARG A 114 12.72 3.39 10.86
C ARG A 114 13.18 2.02 11.32
N ASP A 115 14.29 1.54 10.75
CA ASP A 115 14.98 0.32 11.18
C ASP A 115 15.81 0.50 12.48
N GLN A 116 15.58 1.61 13.20
CA GLN A 116 16.21 1.98 14.46
C GLN A 116 15.22 1.93 15.64
N ILE A 117 15.59 1.22 16.70
CA ILE A 117 14.91 1.12 18.00
C ILE A 117 15.58 2.06 19.00
N GLY A 118 14.92 3.14 19.41
CA GLY A 118 15.44 4.05 20.44
C GLY A 118 16.77 4.72 20.10
N GLY A 119 17.10 4.84 18.81
CA GLY A 119 18.40 5.35 18.33
C GLY A 119 19.48 4.27 18.11
N ALA A 120 19.19 3.01 18.42
CA ALA A 120 20.05 1.86 18.12
C ALA A 120 19.46 1.04 16.96
N ASN A 121 20.31 0.41 16.15
CA ASN A 121 19.83 -0.49 15.09
C ASN A 121 19.10 -1.71 15.69
N MET A 122 18.21 -2.33 14.92
CA MET A 122 17.68 -3.65 15.26
C MET A 122 18.82 -4.65 15.52
N THR A 123 18.60 -5.54 16.48
CA THR A 123 19.49 -6.69 16.72
C THR A 123 19.35 -7.71 15.59
N ASP A 124 20.34 -8.60 15.43
CA ASP A 124 20.29 -9.66 14.42
C ASP A 124 19.05 -10.55 14.54
N SER A 125 18.60 -10.81 15.77
CA SER A 125 17.36 -11.56 16.03
C SER A 125 16.13 -10.82 15.51
N GLN A 126 16.05 -9.51 15.74
CA GLN A 126 14.93 -8.69 15.29
C GLN A 126 14.90 -8.56 13.77
N LEU A 127 16.08 -8.45 13.14
CA LEU A 127 16.21 -8.46 11.68
C LEU A 127 15.76 -9.78 11.07
N LEU A 128 16.13 -10.92 11.68
CA LEU A 128 15.70 -12.24 11.25
C LEU A 128 14.17 -12.40 11.37
N ASP A 129 13.59 -12.03 12.51
CA ASP A 129 12.14 -12.09 12.72
C ASP A 129 11.40 -11.23 11.70
N PHE A 130 11.90 -10.02 11.44
CA PHE A 130 11.32 -9.11 10.45
C PHE A 130 11.38 -9.71 9.04
N GLU A 131 12.51 -10.28 8.64
CA GLU A 131 12.66 -10.92 7.32
C GLU A 131 11.74 -12.15 7.18
N ILE A 132 11.57 -12.95 8.24
CA ILE A 132 10.61 -14.06 8.27
C ILE A 132 9.19 -13.56 8.03
N ILE A 133 8.78 -12.46 8.68
CA ILE A 133 7.45 -11.87 8.49
C ILE A 133 7.30 -11.35 7.06
N LYS A 134 8.28 -10.62 6.50
CA LYS A 134 8.26 -10.15 5.11
C LYS A 134 8.01 -11.31 4.14
N ARG A 135 8.76 -12.40 4.30
CA ARG A 135 8.64 -13.58 3.43
C ARG A 135 7.30 -14.30 3.56
N LYS A 136 6.77 -14.39 4.79
CA LYS A 136 5.45 -15.01 5.04
C LYS A 136 4.33 -14.33 4.25
N TYR A 137 4.40 -13.00 4.08
CA TYR A 137 3.33 -12.22 3.46
C TYR A 137 3.62 -11.76 2.02
N ALA A 138 4.80 -12.07 1.45
CA ALA A 138 5.28 -11.58 0.15
C ALA A 138 4.33 -11.80 -1.04
N ASN A 139 3.48 -12.82 -0.99
CA ASN A 139 2.49 -13.07 -2.03
C ASN A 139 1.39 -11.99 -2.05
N MET A 140 0.97 -11.51 -0.88
CA MET A 140 -0.16 -10.58 -0.71
C MET A 140 0.28 -9.14 -0.49
N MET A 141 1.46 -8.92 0.10
CA MET A 141 1.93 -7.58 0.43
C MET A 141 3.45 -7.44 0.43
N ASP A 142 3.92 -6.23 0.16
CA ASP A 142 5.31 -5.83 0.38
C ASP A 142 5.40 -5.08 1.72
N ILE A 143 6.37 -5.44 2.57
CA ILE A 143 6.58 -4.79 3.87
C ILE A 143 7.98 -4.17 3.84
N ILE A 144 8.04 -2.85 3.94
CA ILE A 144 9.27 -2.07 3.74
C ILE A 144 9.42 -1.04 4.85
N THR A 145 10.65 -0.75 5.25
CA THR A 145 10.91 0.32 6.22
C THR A 145 11.00 1.68 5.54
N TYR A 146 10.87 2.75 6.33
CA TYR A 146 11.13 4.10 5.85
C TYR A 146 12.56 4.25 5.30
N ASP A 147 13.54 3.62 5.95
CA ASP A 147 14.93 3.68 5.52
C ASP A 147 15.16 2.88 4.21
N ASP A 148 14.39 1.81 3.96
CA ASP A 148 14.36 1.14 2.66
C ASP A 148 13.89 2.08 1.55
N LEU A 149 12.86 2.90 1.80
CA LEU A 149 12.37 3.88 0.84
C LEU A 149 13.41 4.96 0.54
N LEU A 150 14.08 5.49 1.56
CA LEU A 150 15.15 6.48 1.38
C LEU A 150 16.31 5.90 0.57
N ARG A 151 16.73 4.67 0.89
CA ARG A 151 17.78 3.97 0.13
C ARG A 151 17.39 3.78 -1.33
N ARG A 152 16.15 3.33 -1.60
CA ARG A 152 15.61 3.20 -2.97
C ARG A 152 15.63 4.54 -3.71
N LEU A 153 15.16 5.62 -3.07
CA LEU A 153 15.13 6.96 -3.68
C LEU A 153 16.54 7.43 -4.08
N ASN A 154 17.49 7.34 -3.15
CA ASN A 154 18.86 7.78 -3.39
C ASN A 154 19.49 7.03 -4.57
N ASN A 155 19.28 5.71 -4.63
CA ASN A 155 19.78 4.89 -5.73
C ASN A 155 19.12 5.25 -7.07
N THR A 156 17.81 5.49 -7.08
CA THR A 156 17.09 5.94 -8.29
C THR A 156 17.60 7.30 -8.78
N ILE A 157 17.83 8.26 -7.87
CA ILE A 157 18.38 9.58 -8.23
C ILE A 157 19.78 9.43 -8.83
N ILE A 158 20.65 8.62 -8.23
CA ILE A 158 22.00 8.36 -8.75
C ILE A 158 21.94 7.75 -10.15
N ALA A 159 21.06 6.77 -10.38
CA ALA A 159 20.93 6.08 -11.67
C ALA A 159 20.31 6.94 -12.79
N LEU A 160 19.50 7.94 -12.45
CA LEU A 160 18.89 8.87 -13.42
C LEU A 160 19.72 10.13 -13.66
N GLY A 161 20.62 10.48 -12.73
CA GLY A 161 21.55 11.60 -12.85
C GLY A 161 22.86 11.25 -13.57
N SER A 162 23.09 9.96 -13.85
CA SER A 162 24.18 9.41 -14.67
C SER A 162 23.77 9.26 -16.12
#